data_AF-A0A645CEL6-F1
#
_entry.id   AF-A0A645CEL6-F1
#
_cell.length_a   1.000
_cell.length_b   1.000
_cell.length_c   1.000
_cell.angle_alpha   90.00
_cell.angle_beta   90.00
_cell.angle_gamma   90.00
#
_symmetry.space_group_name_H-M   'P 1'
#
loop_
_entity.id
_entity.type
_entity.pdbx_description
1 polymer ?
#
loop_
_entity_poly.entity_id
_entity_poly.type
_entity_poly.pdbx_seq_one_letter_code
_entity_poly.pdbx_strand_id
1 'polypeptide(L)'
;MCKQNVTRFPYEIVRLAEDIAGGLMVTMPSQKDFESDTVVGNNGETISEICNKYFAAHEGVSTEDRQRVMRFLENMCLGAAAVGYRTESMHGAGSPQAQRIMIARQGNIQGKKQFAKDISGIKD
;
A
#
# COMPACT_ATOMS: atom_id res chain seq x y z
N MET A 1 8.68 19.44 5.64
CA MET A 1 8.56 18.89 4.27
C MET A 1 8.42 17.37 4.25
N CYS A 2 9.33 16.59 4.85
CA CYS A 2 9.27 15.12 4.86
C CYS A 2 7.90 14.55 5.26
N LYS A 3 7.40 14.86 6.48
CA LYS A 3 6.12 14.33 6.98
C LYS A 3 4.93 14.63 6.05
N GLN A 4 4.89 15.81 5.41
CA GLN A 4 3.79 16.17 4.49
C GLN A 4 3.72 15.27 3.25
N ASN A 5 4.87 14.76 2.79
CA ASN A 5 4.93 13.80 1.68
C ASN A 5 4.59 12.38 2.16
N VAL A 6 5.01 12.02 3.38
CA VAL A 6 4.64 10.75 4.03
C VAL A 6 3.13 10.62 4.21
N THR A 7 2.37 11.71 4.35
CA THR A 7 0.90 11.63 4.40
C THR A 7 0.25 11.36 3.03
N ARG A 8 1.03 11.14 1.96
CA ARG A 8 0.54 10.96 0.58
C ARG A 8 1.13 9.72 -0.08
N PHE A 9 2.45 9.62 -0.14
CA PHE A 9 3.13 8.60 -0.94
C PHE A 9 2.85 7.16 -0.52
N PRO A 10 2.75 6.79 0.77
CA PRO A 10 2.39 5.43 1.16
C PRO A 10 1.04 4.98 0.59
N TYR A 11 0.08 5.89 0.42
CA TYR A 11 -1.22 5.55 -0.18
C TYR A 11 -1.10 5.24 -1.67
N GLU A 12 -0.28 5.98 -2.41
CA GLU A 12 -0.04 5.71 -3.82
C GLU A 12 0.81 4.47 -4.04
N ILE A 13 1.81 4.23 -3.18
CA ILE A 13 2.62 3.00 -3.20
C ILE A 13 1.72 1.78 -2.98
N VAL A 14 0.81 1.83 -2.00
CA VAL A 14 -0.17 0.76 -1.76
C VAL A 14 -1.07 0.57 -2.99
N ARG A 15 -1.60 1.66 -3.56
CA ARG A 15 -2.46 1.59 -4.75
C ARG A 15 -1.76 0.88 -5.92
N LEU A 16 -0.49 1.17 -6.16
CA LEU A 16 0.31 0.52 -7.20
C LEU A 16 0.64 -0.94 -6.86
N ALA A 17 0.91 -1.24 -5.58
CA ALA A 17 1.16 -2.61 -5.15
C ALA A 17 -0.08 -3.52 -5.35
N GLU A 18 -1.27 -3.01 -5.05
CA GLU A 18 -2.55 -3.71 -5.28
C GLU A 18 -2.80 -3.99 -6.77
N ASP A 19 -2.54 -3.00 -7.64
CA ASP A 19 -2.65 -3.12 -9.09
C ASP A 19 -1.74 -4.23 -9.64
N ILE A 20 -0.47 -4.23 -9.24
CA ILE A 20 0.53 -5.20 -9.70
C ILE A 20 0.25 -6.61 -9.15
N ALA A 21 -0.23 -6.73 -7.90
CA ALA A 21 -0.52 -8.02 -7.28
C ALA A 21 -1.71 -8.74 -7.94
N GLY A 22 -2.71 -7.97 -8.38
CA GLY A 22 -3.96 -8.49 -8.91
C GLY A 22 -4.91 -9.02 -7.82
N GLY A 23 -6.13 -9.38 -8.22
CA GLY A 23 -7.25 -9.62 -7.28
C GLY A 23 -7.09 -10.83 -6.34
N LEU A 24 -6.11 -11.71 -6.56
CA LEU A 24 -5.92 -12.86 -5.68
C LEU A 24 -5.58 -12.43 -4.25
N MET A 25 -4.84 -11.33 -4.06
CA MET A 25 -4.43 -10.88 -2.72
C MET A 25 -5.60 -10.63 -1.77
N VAL A 26 -6.82 -10.41 -2.27
CA VAL A 26 -8.05 -10.18 -1.47
C VAL A 26 -9.13 -11.25 -1.66
N THR A 27 -8.89 -12.26 -2.50
CA THR A 27 -9.87 -13.34 -2.78
C THR A 27 -9.30 -14.75 -2.59
N MET A 28 -8.04 -14.85 -2.19
CA MET A 28 -7.36 -16.13 -1.96
C MET A 28 -8.01 -16.92 -0.82
N PRO A 29 -8.20 -18.25 -0.98
CA PRO A 29 -8.68 -19.12 0.09
C PRO A 29 -7.80 -19.10 1.35
N SER A 30 -8.34 -19.63 2.43
CA SER A 30 -7.60 -19.69 3.69
C SER A 30 -6.48 -20.73 3.61
N GLN A 31 -5.46 -20.58 4.45
CA GLN A 31 -4.40 -21.59 4.56
C GLN A 31 -4.96 -22.99 4.88
N LYS A 32 -6.06 -23.04 5.66
CA LYS A 32 -6.74 -24.31 5.97
C LYS A 32 -7.26 -25.02 4.72
N ASP A 33 -7.70 -24.28 3.70
CA ASP A 33 -8.16 -24.87 2.44
C ASP A 33 -6.98 -25.43 1.64
N PHE A 34 -5.85 -24.71 1.61
CA PHE A 34 -4.60 -25.17 0.97
C PHE A 34 -3.95 -26.37 1.66
N GLU A 35 -4.31 -26.67 2.90
CA GLU A 35 -3.84 -27.82 3.70
C GLU A 35 -4.95 -28.87 3.93
N SER A 36 -6.13 -28.70 3.31
CA SER A 36 -7.27 -29.57 3.60
C SER A 36 -7.21 -30.89 2.85
N ASP A 37 -7.30 -31.98 3.61
CA ASP A 37 -7.45 -33.36 3.11
C ASP A 37 -8.90 -33.70 2.70
N THR A 38 -9.81 -32.73 2.71
CA THR A 38 -11.23 -32.97 2.37
C THR A 38 -11.35 -33.35 0.90
N VAL A 39 -11.81 -34.56 0.62
CA VAL A 39 -12.06 -35.05 -0.74
C VAL A 39 -13.33 -34.42 -1.31
N VAL A 40 -13.20 -33.72 -2.43
CA VAL A 40 -14.30 -33.02 -3.11
C VAL A 40 -14.35 -33.27 -4.62
N GLY A 41 -13.28 -33.79 -5.22
CA GLY A 41 -13.21 -34.08 -6.65
C GLY A 41 -13.89 -35.40 -7.01
N ASN A 42 -14.45 -35.47 -8.22
CA ASN A 42 -15.06 -36.71 -8.75
C ASN A 42 -14.06 -37.87 -8.84
N ASN A 43 -12.76 -37.57 -8.93
CA ASN A 43 -11.69 -38.57 -9.00
C ASN A 43 -10.93 -38.71 -7.67
N GLY A 44 -11.50 -38.22 -6.57
CA GLY A 44 -10.89 -38.31 -5.25
C GLY A 44 -9.97 -37.13 -4.88
N GLU A 45 -9.96 -36.05 -5.67
CA GLU A 45 -9.09 -34.90 -5.38
C GLU A 45 -9.50 -34.19 -4.08
N THR A 46 -8.51 -33.76 -3.30
CA THR A 46 -8.74 -32.95 -2.10
C THR A 46 -8.89 -31.45 -2.44
N ILE A 47 -9.45 -30.67 -1.52
CA ILE A 47 -9.47 -29.20 -1.65
C ILE A 47 -8.04 -28.67 -1.81
N SER A 48 -7.07 -29.19 -1.05
CA SER A 48 -5.66 -28.78 -1.17
C SER A 48 -5.10 -29.02 -2.57
N GLU A 49 -5.36 -30.19 -3.16
CA GLU A 49 -4.88 -30.52 -4.51
C GLU A 49 -5.47 -29.57 -5.56
N ILE A 50 -6.77 -29.26 -5.45
CA ILE A 50 -7.46 -28.30 -6.33
C ILE A 50 -6.86 -26.90 -6.17
N CYS A 51 -6.72 -26.42 -4.94
CA CYS A 51 -6.15 -25.10 -4.66
C CYS A 51 -4.72 -24.98 -5.20
N ASN A 52 -3.85 -25.95 -4.90
CA ASN A 52 -2.45 -25.93 -5.35
C ASN A 52 -2.33 -25.98 -6.87
N LYS A 53 -3.21 -26.71 -7.56
CA LYS A 53 -3.27 -26.78 -9.03
C LYS A 53 -3.73 -25.47 -9.67
N TYR A 54 -4.83 -24.89 -9.23
CA TYR A 54 -5.44 -23.74 -9.91
C TYR A 54 -4.83 -22.38 -9.51
N PHE A 55 -4.13 -22.31 -8.38
CA PHE A 55 -3.42 -21.10 -7.98
C PHE A 55 -1.92 -21.10 -8.32
N ALA A 56 -1.45 -22.17 -8.98
CA ALA A 56 -0.13 -22.19 -9.62
C ALA A 56 -0.02 -21.09 -10.70
N ALA A 57 1.20 -20.61 -10.93
CA ALA A 57 1.47 -19.52 -11.88
C ALA A 57 2.66 -19.87 -12.77
N HIS A 58 3.76 -19.12 -12.67
CA HIS A 58 4.97 -19.36 -13.45
C HIS A 58 5.64 -20.67 -13.03
N GLU A 59 6.17 -21.42 -14.01
CA GLU A 59 6.94 -22.64 -13.77
C GLU A 59 8.11 -22.39 -12.81
N GLY A 60 8.33 -23.31 -11.87
CA GLY A 60 9.39 -23.19 -10.86
C GLY A 60 9.06 -22.26 -9.67
N VAL A 61 7.89 -21.63 -9.64
CA VAL A 61 7.38 -20.92 -8.45
C VAL A 61 6.33 -21.79 -7.77
N SER A 62 6.57 -22.14 -6.50
CA SER A 62 5.58 -22.90 -5.73
C SER A 62 4.33 -22.07 -5.46
N THR A 63 3.17 -22.73 -5.42
CA THR A 63 1.90 -22.05 -5.08
C THR A 63 1.97 -21.46 -3.67
N GLU A 64 2.69 -22.09 -2.74
CA GLU A 64 2.88 -21.58 -1.38
C GLU A 64 3.67 -20.26 -1.34
N ASP A 65 4.79 -20.17 -2.06
CA ASP A 65 5.60 -18.93 -2.10
C ASP A 65 4.80 -17.75 -2.64
N ARG A 66 4.00 -18.01 -3.69
CA ARG A 66 3.08 -17.01 -4.25
C ARG A 66 2.04 -16.58 -3.22
N GLN A 67 1.44 -17.52 -2.48
CA GLN A 67 0.48 -17.21 -1.41
C GLN A 67 1.11 -16.34 -0.32
N ARG A 68 2.33 -16.67 0.12
CA ARG A 68 3.04 -15.91 1.17
C ARG A 68 3.25 -14.45 0.78
N VAL A 69 3.67 -14.19 -0.47
CA VAL A 69 3.82 -12.81 -0.97
C VAL A 69 2.46 -12.10 -1.07
N MET A 70 1.41 -12.80 -1.49
CA MET A 70 0.06 -12.22 -1.58
C MET A 70 -0.48 -11.84 -0.19
N ARG A 71 -0.29 -12.69 0.83
CA ARG A 71 -0.67 -12.38 2.22
C ARG A 71 0.18 -11.25 2.82
N PHE A 72 1.45 -11.17 2.46
CA PHE A 72 2.29 -10.04 2.86
C PHE A 72 1.74 -8.72 2.31
N LEU A 73 1.41 -8.67 1.01
CA LEU A 73 0.84 -7.49 0.37
C LEU A 73 -0.53 -7.13 0.96
N GLU A 74 -1.41 -8.12 1.15
CA GLU A 74 -2.70 -7.92 1.81
C GLU A 74 -2.53 -7.27 3.19
N ASN A 75 -1.60 -7.80 4.01
CA ASN A 75 -1.37 -7.27 5.35
C ASN A 75 -0.84 -5.83 5.34
N MET A 76 0.05 -5.50 4.40
CA MET A 76 0.61 -4.14 4.24
C MET A 76 -0.39 -3.14 3.67
N CYS A 77 -1.30 -3.59 2.81
CA CYS A 77 -2.23 -2.72 2.08
C CYS A 77 -3.55 -2.50 2.82
N LEU A 78 -4.10 -3.57 3.43
CA LEU A 78 -5.43 -3.59 4.06
C LEU A 78 -5.43 -4.21 5.47
N GLY A 79 -4.44 -5.03 5.83
CA GLY A 79 -4.41 -5.72 7.12
C GLY A 79 -3.83 -4.90 8.28
N ALA A 80 -3.34 -5.62 9.30
CA ALA A 80 -2.88 -5.00 10.54
C ALA A 80 -1.67 -4.06 10.32
N ALA A 81 -0.76 -4.43 9.42
CA ALA A 81 0.40 -3.58 9.12
C ALA A 81 0.02 -2.29 8.36
N ALA A 82 -1.11 -2.29 7.63
CA ALA A 82 -1.63 -1.10 6.96
C ALA A 82 -1.98 0.04 7.94
N VAL A 83 -2.31 -0.28 9.19
CA VAL A 83 -2.53 0.71 10.25
C VAL A 83 -1.28 1.58 10.45
N GLY A 84 -0.11 0.95 10.55
CA GLY A 84 1.16 1.67 10.64
C GLY A 84 1.52 2.32 9.29
N TYR A 85 1.50 1.53 8.22
CA TYR A 85 2.03 2.01 6.94
C TYR A 85 1.21 3.17 6.34
N ARG A 86 -0.11 3.21 6.53
CA ARG A 86 -1.00 4.26 6.02
C ARG A 86 -1.47 5.22 7.10
N THR A 87 -2.18 4.73 8.11
CA THR A 87 -2.88 5.59 9.07
C THR A 87 -1.90 6.31 10.00
N GLU A 88 -0.87 5.64 10.49
CA GLU A 88 0.21 6.29 11.24
C GLU A 88 0.99 7.25 10.32
N SER A 89 1.32 6.85 9.09
CA SER A 89 1.90 7.75 8.08
C SER A 89 1.06 9.01 7.83
N MET A 90 -0.26 8.97 8.02
CA MET A 90 -1.14 10.14 7.94
C MET A 90 -1.09 11.01 9.20
N HIS A 91 -1.10 10.40 10.40
CA HIS A 91 -1.39 11.12 11.65
C HIS A 91 -0.24 11.19 12.67
N GLY A 92 0.75 10.31 12.57
CA GLY A 92 1.95 10.29 13.40
C GLY A 92 2.71 11.62 13.36
N ALA A 93 3.13 12.14 14.51
CA ALA A 93 3.72 13.49 14.62
C ALA A 93 2.83 14.64 14.08
N GLY A 94 1.50 14.43 14.03
CA GLY A 94 0.49 15.42 13.66
C GLY A 94 -0.17 15.17 12.31
N SER A 95 -1.47 15.45 12.24
CA SER A 95 -2.24 15.39 11.00
C SER A 95 -1.75 16.39 9.94
N PRO A 96 -2.03 16.18 8.63
CA PRO A 96 -1.47 16.98 7.52
C PRO A 96 -1.57 18.50 7.68
N GLN A 97 -2.63 18.97 8.31
CA GLN A 97 -2.85 20.40 8.51
C GLN A 97 -1.83 21.02 9.48
N ALA A 98 -1.34 20.27 10.47
CA ALA A 98 -0.32 20.73 11.41
C ALA A 98 0.96 21.14 10.68
N GLN A 99 1.41 20.34 9.71
CA GLN A 99 2.61 20.67 8.94
C GLN A 99 2.38 21.86 8.00
N ARG A 100 1.20 21.99 7.37
CA ARG A 100 0.87 23.13 6.50
C ARG A 100 0.89 24.46 7.24
N ILE A 101 0.40 24.49 8.48
CA ILE A 101 0.47 25.68 9.35
C ILE A 101 1.93 26.10 9.58
N MET A 102 2.81 25.14 9.92
CA MET A 102 4.22 25.43 10.18
C MET A 102 4.98 25.84 8.91
N ILE A 103 4.66 25.22 7.77
CA ILE A 103 5.23 25.60 6.46
C ILE A 103 4.86 27.05 6.12
N ALA A 104 3.62 27.48 6.35
CA ALA A 104 3.21 28.86 6.12
C ALA A 104 3.99 29.85 6.99
N ARG A 105 4.22 29.52 8.27
CA ARG A 105 5.01 30.34 9.21
C ARG A 105 6.48 30.44 8.82
N GLN A 106 7.06 29.36 8.29
CA GLN A 106 8.49 29.28 7.95
C GLN A 106 8.81 29.63 6.48
N GLY A 107 7.79 29.75 5.63
CA GLY A 107 7.96 29.85 4.17
C GLY A 107 8.43 31.20 3.63
N ASN A 108 8.68 32.19 4.51
CA ASN A 108 9.08 33.56 4.20
C ASN A 108 8.32 34.17 3.00
N ILE A 109 6.99 34.18 3.08
CA ILE A 109 6.15 34.62 1.96
C ILE A 109 6.35 36.10 1.61
N GLN A 110 6.65 36.95 2.60
CA GLN A 110 6.87 38.37 2.36
C GLN A 110 8.17 38.62 1.59
N GLY A 111 9.26 37.93 1.96
CA GLY A 111 10.51 37.99 1.17
C GLY A 111 10.32 37.49 -0.26
N LYS A 112 9.56 36.40 -0.45
CA LYS A 112 9.23 35.90 -1.81
C LYS A 112 8.38 36.87 -2.62
N LYS A 113 7.47 37.62 -1.98
CA LYS A 113 6.72 38.70 -2.64
C LYS A 113 7.63 39.83 -3.08
N GLN A 114 8.63 40.19 -2.26
CA GLN A 114 9.59 41.22 -2.64
C GLN A 114 10.38 40.81 -3.89
N PHE A 115 10.90 39.57 -3.94
CA PHE A 115 11.58 39.08 -5.14
C PHE A 115 10.70 39.14 -6.40
N ALA A 116 9.41 38.82 -6.28
CA ALA A 116 8.48 38.93 -7.40
C ALA A 116 8.26 40.39 -7.84
N LYS A 117 8.16 41.35 -6.92
CA LYS A 117 8.07 42.78 -7.22
C LYS A 117 9.33 43.29 -7.92
N ASP A 118 10.49 42.92 -7.41
CA ASP A 118 11.80 43.33 -7.97
C ASP A 118 11.95 42.87 -9.42
N ILE A 119 11.60 41.60 -9.72
CA ILE A 119 11.67 41.04 -11.08
C ILE A 119 10.63 41.68 -12.02
N SER A 120 9.45 42.04 -11.51
CA SER A 120 8.37 42.64 -12.31
C SER A 120 8.41 44.16 -12.40
N GLY A 121 9.38 44.82 -11.75
CA GLY A 121 9.52 46.28 -11.75
C GLY A 121 8.47 47.03 -10.93
N ILE A 122 7.77 46.36 -10.02
CA ILE A 122 6.78 46.98 -9.13
C ILE A 122 7.52 47.67 -7.98
N LYS A 123 7.31 48.99 -7.80
CA LYS A 123 8.06 49.84 -6.85
C LYS A 123 7.35 50.13 -5.52
N ASP A 124 6.09 49.70 -5.38
CA ASP A 124 5.27 49.91 -4.18
C ASP A 124 5.65 48.99 -3.02
#